data_AF-A0A537XS73-F1
#
_entry.id   AF-A0A537XS73-F1
#
_cell.length_a   1.000
_cell.length_b   1.000
_cell.length_c   1.000
_cell.angle_alpha   90.00
_cell.angle_beta   90.00
_cell.angle_gamma   90.00
#
_symmetry.space_group_name_H-M   'P 1'
#
loop_
_entity.id
_entity.type
_entity.pdbx_description
1 polymer ?
#
loop_
_entity_poly.entity_id
_entity_poly.type
_entity_poly.pdbx_seq_one_letter_code
_entity_poly.pdbx_strand_id
1 'polypeptide(L)' 'MRPGPATYRPDVPVQELLQKLAPKHVGRALVATPEGRLLGVFFTVDASSA' A
#
# COMPACT_ATOMS: atom_id res chain seq x y z
N MET A 1 11.87 17.57 -0.21
CA MET A 1 10.72 16.83 -0.83
C MET A 1 10.19 15.85 0.20
N ARG A 2 8.86 15.74 0.35
CA ARG A 2 8.28 14.62 1.10
C ARG A 2 8.43 13.34 0.25
N PRO A 3 8.76 12.18 0.84
CA PRO A 3 8.73 10.93 0.10
C PRO A 3 7.36 10.78 -0.57
N GLY A 4 7.36 10.45 -1.86
CA GLY A 4 6.12 10.16 -2.57
C GLY A 4 5.32 9.05 -1.87
N PRO A 5 3.99 9.00 -2.07
CA PRO A 5 3.17 7.96 -1.49
C PRO A 5 3.69 6.56 -1.86
N ALA A 6 3.75 5.67 -0.88
CA ALA A 6 4.21 4.31 -1.12
C ALA A 6 3.23 3.60 -2.05
N THR A 7 3.70 3.25 -3.25
CA THR A 7 2.90 2.62 -4.31
C THR A 7 3.28 1.16 -4.42
N TYR A 8 2.28 0.28 -4.46
CA TYR A 8 2.43 -1.17 -4.48
C TYR A 8 1.60 -1.79 -5.60
N ARG A 9 1.94 -3.02 -5.95
CA ARG A 9 1.22 -3.79 -6.96
C ARG A 9 0.04 -4.54 -6.35
N PRO A 10 -1.05 -4.80 -7.10
CA PRO A 10 -2.24 -5.48 -6.58
C PRO A 10 -1.99 -6.95 -6.20
N ASP A 11 -0.95 -7.57 -6.74
CA ASP A 11 -0.54 -8.95 -6.46
C ASP A 11 0.36 -9.08 -5.21
N VAL A 12 0.76 -7.97 -4.59
CA VAL A 12 1.53 -8.00 -3.33
C VAL A 12 0.64 -8.56 -2.22
N PRO A 13 1.05 -9.65 -1.52
CA PRO A 13 0.30 -10.18 -0.41
C PRO A 13 0.11 -9.14 0.71
N VAL A 14 -1.08 -9.11 1.32
CA VAL A 14 -1.43 -8.13 2.37
C VAL A 14 -0.42 -8.13 3.52
N GLN A 15 0.03 -9.31 3.96
CA GLN A 15 1.02 -9.44 5.04
C GLN A 15 2.35 -8.76 4.70
N GLU A 16 2.83 -8.94 3.46
CA GLU A 16 4.06 -8.30 2.98
C GLU A 16 3.89 -6.78 2.86
N LEU A 17 2.72 -6.33 2.39
CA LEU A 17 2.37 -4.92 2.33
C LEU A 17 2.43 -4.26 3.72
N LEU A 18 1.82 -4.88 4.73
CA LEU A 18 1.81 -4.40 6.11
C LEU A 18 3.23 -4.32 6.69
N GLN A 19 4.05 -5.35 6.48
CA GLN A 19 5.46 -5.36 6.91
C GLN A 19 6.26 -4.22 6.27
N LYS A 20 6.00 -3.89 5.00
CA LYS A 20 6.68 -2.79 4.30
C LYS A 20 6.17 -1.39 4.70
N LEU A 21 4.93 -1.30 5.20
CA LEU A 21 4.33 -0.04 5.65
C LEU A 21 4.68 0.29 7.11
N ALA A 22 4.79 -0.72 7.98
CA ALA A 22 5.09 -0.56 9.41
C ALA A 22 6.32 0.34 9.71
N PRO A 23 7.52 0.12 9.14
CA PRO A 23 8.68 0.95 9.47
C PRO A 23 8.55 2.39 8.96
N LYS A 24 7.70 2.62 7.96
CA LYS A 24 7.47 3.95 7.38
C LYS A 24 6.47 4.77 8.20
N HIS A 25 5.80 4.16 9.18
CA HIS A 25 4.71 4.77 9.94
C HIS A 25 3.61 5.33 9.02
N VAL A 26 3.35 4.65 7.90
CA VAL A 26 2.38 5.05 6.89
C VAL A 26 1.17 4.13 6.96
N GLY A 27 0.00 4.70 7.27
CA GLY A 27 -1.27 3.96 7.35
C GLY A 27 -2.00 3.72 6.02
N ARG A 28 -1.37 4.06 4.88
CA ARG A 28 -2.00 3.92 3.55
C ARG A 28 -1.01 3.63 2.42
N ALA A 29 -1.46 2.89 1.42
CA ALA A 29 -0.71 2.59 0.20
C ALA A 29 -1.53 2.90 -1.04
N LEU A 30 -0.88 3.39 -2.10
CA LEU A 30 -1.49 3.40 -3.43
C LEU A 30 -1.32 2.02 -4.07
N VAL A 31 -2.38 1.50 -4.67
CA VAL A 31 -2.34 0.23 -5.41
C VAL A 31 -2.46 0.56 -6.89
N ALA A 32 -1.44 0.22 -7.69
CA ALA A 32 -1.39 0.55 -9.10
C ALA A 32 -0.79 -0.58 -9.96
N THR A 33 -1.29 -0.71 -11.19
CA THR A 33 -0.80 -1.69 -12.17
C THR A 33 0.59 -1.32 -12.70
N PRO A 34 1.36 -2.29 -13.25
CA PRO A 34 2.65 -2.04 -13.89
C PRO A 34 2.66 -0.89 -14.90
N GLU A 35 1.57 -0.72 -15.63
CA GLU A 35 1.35 0.31 -16.66
C GLU A 35 1.08 1.70 -16.07
N GLY A 36 1.11 1.85 -14.74
CA GLY A 36 0.89 3.11 -14.04
C GLY A 36 -0.57 3.44 -13.79
N ARG A 37 -1.51 2.51 -14.02
CA ARG A 37 -2.92 2.73 -13.73
C ARG A 37 -3.19 2.60 -12.24
N LEU A 38 -3.69 3.68 -11.61
CA LEU A 38 -4.15 3.63 -10.22
C LEU A 38 -5.43 2.79 -10.12
N LEU A 39 -5.40 1.78 -9.26
CA LEU A 39 -6.55 0.92 -8.96
C LEU A 39 -7.29 1.37 -7.70
N GLY A 40 -6.57 1.90 -6.70
CA GLY A 40 -7.18 2.38 -5.48
C GLY A 40 -6.19 2.71 -4.37
N VAL A 41 -6.74 2.89 -3.16
CA VAL A 41 -5.98 3.14 -1.94
C VAL A 41 -6.29 2.03 -0.94
N PHE A 42 -5.24 1.46 -0.36
CA PHE A 42 -5.35 0.52 0.75
C PHE A 42 -5.08 1.24 2.07
N PHE A 43 -5.93 1.07 3.07
CA PHE A 43 -5.68 1.56 4.43
C PHE A 43 -5.38 0.40 5.36
N THR A 44 -4.37 0.55 6.22
CA THR A 44 -3.96 -0.53 7.14
C THR A 44 -5.04 -0.86 8.17
N VAL A 45 -5.99 0.04 8.42
CA VAL A 45 -7.16 -0.20 9.29
C VAL A 45 -8.15 -1.20 8.69
N ASP A 46 -8.21 -1.31 7.37
CA ASP A 46 -9.11 -2.26 6.70
C ASP A 46 -8.57 -3.69 6.82
N ALA A 47 -7.25 -3.84 7.04
CA ALA A 47 -6.58 -5.13 7.13
C ALA A 47 -6.93 -5.93 8.40
N SER A 48 -7.37 -5.27 9.47
CA SER A 48 -7.78 -5.95 10.71
C SER A 48 -9.21 -6.50 10.66
N SER A 49 -9.96 -6.17 9.60
CA SER A 49 -11.38 -6.50 9.45
C SER A 49 -11.62 -7.62 8.42
N ALA A 50 -10.56 -8.27 7.94
CA ALA A 50 -10.57 -9.31 6.91
C ALA A 50 -10.31 -10.70 7.50
#